data_AF-A0A9D8TL31-F1
#
_entry.id   AF-A0A9D8TL31-F1
#
_cell.length_a   1.000
_cell.length_b   1.000
_cell.length_c   1.000
_cell.angle_alpha   90.00
_cell.angle_beta   90.00
_cell.angle_gamma   90.00
#
_symmetry.space_group_name_H-M   'P 1'
#
loop_
_entity.id
_entity.type
_entity.pdbx_description
1 polymer ?
#
loop_
_entity_poly.entity_id
_entity_poly.type
_entity_poly.pdbx_seq_one_letter_code
_entity_poly.pdbx_strand_id
1 'polypeptide(L)'
;MRGFKMTFRGKDYYMACTSGSTGILVSNKENVMRLVCDAMDMEGNYLQWMTEDLHADDEIIISYEDFDESLLTSPLREKLVNDEASEKRFMLSIYQQQKEQLIEQGY
;
A
#
# COMPACT_ATOMS: atom_id res chain seq x y z
N MET A 1 -9.15 16.53 8.06
CA MET A 1 -8.11 15.53 8.36
C MET A 1 -6.91 15.72 7.43
N ARG A 2 -5.76 15.10 7.70
CA ARG A 2 -4.58 15.19 6.83
C ARG A 2 -4.31 13.85 6.14
N GLY A 3 -4.00 13.88 4.85
CA GLY A 3 -3.77 12.66 4.07
C GLY A 3 -3.29 12.93 2.65
N PHE A 4 -3.38 11.92 1.80
CA PHE A 4 -3.08 12.04 0.38
C PHE A 4 -4.32 12.42 -0.41
N LYS A 5 -4.21 13.47 -1.24
CA LYS A 5 -5.07 13.65 -2.40
C LYS A 5 -4.30 13.15 -3.62
N MET A 6 -4.92 12.30 -4.43
CA MET A 6 -4.36 11.85 -5.68
C MET A 6 -5.34 12.03 -6.83
N THR A 7 -4.89 12.62 -7.92
CA THR A 7 -5.63 12.67 -9.18
C THR A 7 -5.01 11.64 -10.14
N PHE A 8 -5.82 10.69 -10.59
CA PHE A 8 -5.43 9.67 -11.56
C PHE A 8 -6.51 9.53 -12.64
N ARG A 9 -6.13 9.64 -13.92
CA ARG A 9 -7.05 9.59 -15.08
C ARG A 9 -8.28 10.51 -14.93
N GLY A 10 -8.06 11.71 -14.37
CA GLY A 10 -9.10 12.72 -14.16
C GLY A 10 -10.02 12.47 -12.96
N LYS A 11 -9.75 11.46 -12.13
CA LYS A 11 -10.50 11.18 -10.90
C LYS A 11 -9.67 11.48 -9.66
N ASP A 12 -10.28 12.17 -8.72
CA ASP A 12 -9.68 12.47 -7.41
C ASP A 12 -9.96 11.35 -6.41
N TYR A 13 -8.94 11.02 -5.63
CA TYR A 13 -8.94 10.06 -4.53
C TYR A 13 -8.41 10.77 -3.28
N TYR A 14 -9.16 10.73 -2.19
CA TYR A 14 -8.77 11.27 -0.90
C TYR A 14 -8.57 10.11 0.07
N MET A 15 -7.33 9.91 0.48
CA MET A 15 -6.87 8.69 1.13
C MET A 15 -6.15 9.03 2.42
N ALA A 16 -6.69 8.51 3.52
CA ALA A 16 -6.07 8.61 4.82
C ALA A 16 -6.60 7.49 5.72
N CYS A 17 -5.69 6.87 6.44
CA CYS A 17 -5.98 6.02 7.58
C CYS A 17 -5.73 6.85 8.85
N THR A 18 -6.78 7.05 9.64
CA THR A 18 -6.72 7.83 10.89
C THR A 18 -5.84 7.21 11.95
N SER A 19 -5.70 5.89 11.92
CA SER A 19 -5.04 5.10 12.95
C SER A 19 -4.19 4.04 12.27
N GLY A 20 -3.06 4.43 11.66
CA GLY A 20 -2.20 3.51 10.93
C GLY A 20 -1.30 4.21 9.92
N SER A 21 -0.98 3.51 8.84
CA SER A 21 -0.23 4.03 7.70
C SER A 21 -1.08 4.07 6.45
N THR A 22 -0.83 5.04 5.58
CA THR A 22 -1.38 5.11 4.23
C THR A 22 -0.22 5.22 3.26
N GLY A 23 -0.27 4.42 2.20
CA GLY A 23 0.79 4.29 1.21
C GLY A 23 0.26 4.46 -0.21
N ILE A 24 1.15 4.97 -1.05
CA ILE A 24 1.01 4.92 -2.50
C ILE A 24 2.26 4.21 -3.00
N LEU A 25 2.09 3.06 -3.64
CA LEU A 25 3.16 2.23 -4.17
C LEU A 25 3.08 2.23 -5.69
N VAL A 26 4.20 2.52 -6.35
CA VAL A 26 4.39 2.21 -7.76
C VAL A 26 5.41 1.08 -7.86
N SER A 27 5.04 -0.01 -8.50
CA SER A 27 5.88 -1.20 -8.64
C SER A 27 5.98 -1.61 -10.10
N ASN A 28 7.12 -2.21 -10.49
CA ASN A 28 7.28 -2.84 -11.80
C ASN A 28 7.55 -4.33 -11.58
N LYS A 29 6.68 -5.19 -12.12
CA LYS A 29 6.87 -6.62 -12.13
C LYS A 29 6.50 -7.16 -13.49
N GLU A 30 7.37 -7.98 -14.09
CA GLU A 30 7.12 -8.62 -15.40
C GLU A 30 6.76 -7.60 -16.50
N ASN A 31 7.39 -6.41 -16.47
CA ASN A 31 7.13 -5.27 -17.36
C ASN A 31 5.72 -4.65 -17.23
N VAL A 32 5.00 -4.96 -16.16
CA VAL A 32 3.76 -4.27 -15.80
C VAL A 32 4.06 -3.30 -14.66
N MET A 33 3.90 -2.01 -14.95
CA MET A 33 3.92 -0.97 -13.92
C MET A 33 2.56 -0.93 -13.24
N ARG A 34 2.51 -1.03 -11.92
CA ARG A 34 1.27 -1.05 -11.15
C ARG A 34 1.29 0.00 -10.05
N LEU A 35 0.23 0.80 -10.00
CA LEU A 35 -0.08 1.75 -8.94
C LEU A 35 -1.01 1.08 -7.94
N VAL A 36 -0.61 1.07 -6.67
CA VAL A 36 -1.41 0.60 -5.54
C VAL A 36 -1.56 1.73 -4.55
N CYS A 37 -2.78 2.00 -4.09
CA CYS A 37 -3.05 2.94 -3.03
C CYS A 37 -3.80 2.24 -1.91
N ASP A 38 -3.14 2.13 -0.77
CA ASP A 38 -3.60 1.31 0.34
C ASP A 38 -3.20 1.87 1.70
N ALA A 39 -3.70 1.21 2.74
CA ALA A 39 -3.39 1.50 4.12
C ALA A 39 -3.52 0.24 4.96
N MET A 40 -2.86 0.29 6.11
CA MET A 40 -3.07 -0.67 7.18
C MET A 40 -3.33 0.10 8.47
N ASP A 41 -4.44 -0.21 9.13
CA ASP A 41 -4.73 0.38 10.43
C ASP A 41 -3.97 -0.34 11.56
N MET A 42 -4.00 0.22 12.76
CA MET A 42 -3.35 -0.34 13.95
C MET A 42 -3.95 -1.69 14.41
N GLU A 43 -5.14 -2.06 13.91
CA GLU A 43 -5.76 -3.37 14.15
C GLU A 43 -5.36 -4.41 13.09
N GLY A 44 -4.55 -4.01 12.10
CA GLY A 44 -4.12 -4.85 10.99
C GLY A 44 -5.17 -4.99 9.88
N ASN A 45 -6.21 -4.16 9.85
CA ASN A 45 -7.16 -4.17 8.73
C ASN A 45 -6.52 -3.46 7.53
N TYR A 46 -6.61 -4.11 6.37
CA TYR A 46 -6.14 -3.57 5.12
C TYR A 46 -7.24 -2.77 4.43
N LEU A 47 -6.89 -1.58 3.99
CA LEU A 47 -7.78 -0.66 3.29
C LEU A 47 -7.19 -0.43 1.91
N GLN A 48 -7.92 -0.80 0.86
CA GLN A 48 -7.47 -0.59 -0.52
C GLN A 48 -8.38 0.38 -1.25
N TRP A 49 -7.82 1.45 -1.77
CA TRP A 49 -8.54 2.41 -2.61
C TRP A 49 -8.40 2.11 -4.09
N MET A 50 -7.23 1.61 -4.49
CA MET A 50 -6.90 1.44 -5.91
C MET A 50 -5.80 0.43 -6.12
N THR A 51 -5.96 -0.38 -7.17
CA THR A 51 -4.90 -1.16 -7.81
C THR A 51 -5.10 -1.04 -9.31
N GLU A 52 -4.19 -0.37 -10.01
CA GLU A 52 -4.32 -0.10 -11.44
C GLU A 52 -2.99 -0.32 -12.15
N ASP A 53 -3.04 -0.87 -13.36
CA ASP A 53 -1.87 -0.95 -14.22
C ASP A 53 -1.66 0.41 -14.90
N LEU A 54 -0.43 0.90 -14.82
CA LEU A 54 0.01 2.14 -15.44
C LEU A 54 0.41 1.88 -16.89
N HIS A 55 -0.06 2.76 -17.76
CA HIS A 55 0.31 2.80 -19.16
C HIS A 55 1.22 4.00 -19.45
N ALA A 56 1.85 3.99 -20.61
CA ALA A 56 2.58 5.17 -21.07
C ALA A 56 1.63 6.38 -21.09
N ASP A 57 2.16 7.54 -20.72
CA ASP A 57 1.46 8.82 -20.69
C ASP A 57 0.36 8.95 -19.61
N ASP A 58 0.16 7.95 -18.74
CA ASP A 58 -0.66 8.13 -17.54
C ASP A 58 -0.02 9.19 -16.62
N GLU A 59 -0.81 10.19 -16.24
CA GLU A 59 -0.42 11.22 -15.28
C GLU A 59 -0.96 10.90 -13.88
N ILE A 60 -0.09 11.02 -12.88
CA ILE A 60 -0.43 10.83 -11.47
C ILE A 60 -0.01 12.10 -10.73
N ILE A 61 -0.97 12.79 -10.12
CA ILE A 61 -0.70 13.98 -9.29
C ILE A 61 -0.98 13.60 -7.84
N ILE A 62 0.01 13.72 -6.97
CA ILE A 62 -0.10 13.39 -5.54
C ILE A 62 0.22 14.63 -4.72
N SER A 63 -0.69 15.03 -3.84
CA SER A 63 -0.42 16.02 -2.79
C SER A 63 -0.70 15.42 -1.41
N TYR A 64 0.02 15.92 -0.41
CA TYR A 64 -0.23 15.60 0.99
C TYR A 64 -0.76 16.86 1.67
N GLU A 65 -2.04 16.88 1.98
CA GLU A 65 -2.77 18.09 2.35
C GLU A 65 -3.86 17.84 3.41
N ASP A 66 -4.34 18.94 3.99
CA ASP A 66 -5.51 18.92 4.86
C ASP A 66 -6.79 19.00 4.00
N PHE A 67 -7.73 18.07 4.20
CA PHE A 67 -9.01 18.01 3.50
C PHE A 67 -10.18 17.67 4.43
N ASP A 68 -11.41 17.95 4.00
CA ASP A 68 -12.62 17.59 4.73
C ASP A 68 -12.80 16.07 4.75
N GLU A 69 -13.07 15.50 5.93
CA GLU A 69 -13.24 14.05 6.11
C GLU A 69 -14.38 13.48 5.26
N SER A 70 -15.39 14.29 4.92
CA SER A 70 -16.47 13.90 4.00
C SER A 70 -16.01 13.61 2.57
N LEU A 71 -14.81 14.07 2.18
CA LEU A 71 -14.21 13.77 0.88
C LEU A 71 -13.51 12.41 0.83
N LEU A 72 -13.31 11.76 2.00
CA LEU A 72 -12.64 10.46 2.07
C LEU A 72 -13.24 9.49 1.05
N THR A 73 -12.38 8.97 0.19
CA THR A 73 -12.77 7.91 -0.71
C THR A 73 -12.99 6.65 0.11
N SER A 74 -14.12 5.98 -0.07
CA SER A 74 -14.40 4.71 0.61
C SER A 74 -13.44 3.64 0.13
N PRO A 75 -12.58 3.06 1.01
CA PRO A 75 -11.75 1.93 0.63
C PRO A 75 -12.57 0.65 0.59
N LEU A 76 -12.11 -0.31 -0.22
CA LEU A 76 -12.42 -1.72 0.01
C LEU A 76 -11.72 -2.13 1.30
N ARG A 77 -12.49 -2.62 2.28
CA ARG A 77 -11.95 -3.15 3.53
C ARG A 77 -11.80 -4.64 3.39
N GLU A 78 -10.57 -5.11 3.36
CA GLU A 78 -10.28 -6.52 3.54
C GLU A 78 -9.69 -6.67 4.93
N LYS A 79 -10.37 -7.43 5.77
CA LYS A 79 -9.70 -7.98 6.93
C LYS A 79 -8.68 -8.95 6.36
N LEU A 80 -7.40 -8.60 6.41
CA LEU A 80 -6.35 -9.59 6.31
C LEU A 80 -6.56 -10.49 7.51
N VAL A 81 -7.39 -11.52 7.34
CA VAL A 81 -7.46 -12.61 8.29
C VAL A 81 -6.06 -13.20 8.25
N ASN A 82 -5.27 -12.87 9.26
CA ASN A 82 -4.15 -13.67 9.71
C ASN A 82 -4.65 -15.10 9.89
N ASP A 83 -4.68 -15.87 8.81
CA ASP A 83 -4.37 -17.28 8.91
C ASP A 83 -2.98 -17.32 9.54
N GLU A 84 -2.87 -17.95 10.71
CA GLU A 84 -1.62 -18.17 11.44
C GLU A 84 -0.50 -18.69 10.52
N ALA A 85 -0.86 -19.41 9.44
CA ALA A 85 0.07 -19.85 8.43
C ALA A 85 0.68 -18.70 7.60
N SER A 86 -0.03 -17.60 7.38
CA SER A 86 0.47 -16.43 6.64
C SER A 86 1.48 -15.61 7.46
N GLU A 87 1.23 -15.38 8.75
CA GLU A 87 2.23 -14.80 9.66
C GLU A 87 3.47 -15.69 9.75
N LYS A 88 3.28 -17.02 9.86
CA LYS A 88 4.39 -17.97 9.90
C LYS A 88 5.19 -17.97 8.60
N ARG A 89 4.53 -17.87 7.43
CA ARG A 89 5.19 -17.78 6.12
C ARG A 89 6.00 -16.48 5.99
N PHE A 90 5.45 -15.35 6.44
CA PHE A 90 6.16 -14.07 6.44
C PHE A 90 7.37 -14.08 7.39
N MET A 91 7.21 -14.57 8.61
CA MET A 91 8.33 -14.71 9.55
C MET A 91 9.41 -15.66 9.03
N LEU A 92 9.03 -16.74 8.35
CA LEU A 92 9.97 -17.65 7.70
C LEU A 92 10.73 -16.97 6.55
N SER A 93 10.09 -16.12 5.74
CA SER A 93 10.77 -15.43 4.65
C SER A 93 11.77 -14.40 5.18
N ILE A 94 11.42 -13.67 6.25
CA ILE A 94 12.37 -12.74 6.92
C ILE A 94 13.56 -13.50 7.49
N TYR A 95 13.32 -14.64 8.15
CA TYR A 95 14.40 -15.49 8.68
C TYR A 95 15.34 -16.01 7.57
N GLN A 96 14.79 -16.46 6.44
CA GLN A 96 15.59 -16.95 5.31
C GLN A 96 16.46 -15.84 4.71
N GLN A 97 15.89 -14.66 4.52
CA GLN A 97 16.63 -13.51 3.99
C GLN A 97 17.78 -13.09 4.93
N GLN A 98 17.53 -13.08 6.24
CA GLN A 98 18.57 -12.78 7.23
C GLN A 98 19.66 -13.86 7.27
N LYS A 99 19.29 -15.13 7.13
CA LYS A 99 20.25 -16.24 7.05
C LYS A 99 21.15 -16.10 5.83
N GLU A 100 20.57 -15.79 4.67
CA GLU A 100 21.35 -15.57 3.43
C GLU A 100 22.32 -14.40 3.59
N GLN A 101 21.87 -13.29 4.18
CA GLN A 101 22.74 -12.14 4.48
C GLN A 101 23.88 -12.49 5.45
N LEU A 102 23.62 -13.32 6.47
CA LEU A 102 24.65 -13.76 7.41
C LEU A 102 25.69 -14.67 6.73
N ILE A 103 25.24 -15.57 5.85
CA ILE A 103 26.12 -16.42 5.04
C ILE A 103 26.97 -15.56 4.10
N GLU A 104 26.37 -14.56 3.44
CA GLU A 104 27.10 -13.60 2.59
C GLU A 104 28.14 -12.79 3.38
N GLN A 105 27.86 -12.51 4.65
CA GLN A 105 28.77 -11.82 5.58
C GLN A 105 29.83 -12.74 6.21
N GLY A 106 29.82 -14.04 5.89
CA GLY A 106 30.83 -15.00 6.33
C GLY A 106 30.62 -15.57 7.74
N TYR A 107 29.39 -15.56 8.25
CA TYR A 107 28.99 -16.21 9.51
C TYR A 107 28.40 -17.61 9.29
#